data_AF-A0A7L1J0W1-F1
#
_entry.id   AF-A0A7L1J0W1-F1
#
_cell.length_a   1.000
_cell.length_b   1.000
_cell.length_c   1.000
_cell.angle_alpha   90.00
_cell.angle_beta   90.00
_cell.angle_gamma   90.00
#
_symmetry.space_group_name_H-M   'P 1'
#
loop_
_entity.id
_entity.type
_entity.pdbx_description
1 polymer ?
#
loop_
_entity_poly.entity_id
_entity_poly.type
_entity_poly.pdbx_seq_one_letter_code
_entity_poly.pdbx_strand_id
1 'polypeptide(L)'
;EERLSLADPEWSDVHVVTGALKLFFRELPEPLVPYGLFDPFIEAVKLPDPQEQVERVAELVQSLPPPNYATLRYLLAHLCRVMERVDVNRMTRQNIGIVFGPTLLRP
;
A
#
# COMPACT_ATOMS: atom_id res chain seq x y z
N GLU A 1 7.45 27.50 -2.30
CA GLU A 1 7.32 26.12 -1.79
C GLU A 1 8.06 26.05 -0.46
N GLU A 2 7.33 25.88 0.65
CA GLU A 2 7.98 25.62 1.94
C GLU A 2 8.71 24.28 1.87
N ARG A 3 10.03 24.31 2.07
CA ARG A 3 10.84 23.10 2.17
C ARG A 3 10.57 22.48 3.55
N LEU A 4 9.63 21.53 3.59
CA LEU A 4 9.40 20.68 4.76
C LEU A 4 10.69 19.93 5.11
N SER A 5 11.25 20.19 6.28
CA SER A 5 12.36 19.42 6.83
C SER A 5 11.81 18.32 7.72
N LEU A 6 11.93 17.06 7.30
CA LEU A 6 11.56 15.91 8.16
C LEU A 6 12.50 15.76 9.38
N ALA A 7 13.55 16.58 9.48
CA ALA A 7 14.41 16.68 10.65
C ALA A 7 13.88 17.66 11.71
N ASP A 8 12.78 18.38 11.44
CA ASP A 8 12.18 19.25 12.45
C ASP A 8 11.62 18.43 13.62
N PRO A 9 11.74 18.93 14.87
CA PRO A 9 11.22 18.25 16.05
C PRO A 9 9.72 17.95 15.96
N GLU A 10 8.96 18.73 15.19
CA GLU A 10 7.53 18.52 14.96
C GLU A 10 7.23 17.18 14.25
N TRP A 11 8.17 16.68 13.44
CA TRP A 11 8.08 15.41 12.72
C TRP A 11 8.93 14.30 13.37
N SER A 12 9.44 14.51 14.59
CA SER A 12 10.30 13.53 15.26
C SER A 12 9.56 12.23 15.59
N ASP A 13 8.23 12.30 15.75
CA ASP A 13 7.40 11.11 15.95
C ASP A 13 7.04 10.46 14.61
N VAL A 14 7.68 9.33 14.32
CA VAL A 14 7.42 8.50 13.14
C VAL A 14 5.94 8.05 13.05
N HIS A 15 5.23 7.97 14.17
CA HIS A 15 3.80 7.61 14.18
C HIS A 15 2.93 8.71 13.59
N VAL A 16 3.32 9.99 13.72
CA VAL A 16 2.64 11.12 13.09
C VAL A 16 2.81 11.03 11.57
N VAL A 17 4.06 10.86 11.09
CA VAL A 17 4.36 10.80 9.65
C VAL A 17 3.69 9.58 9.00
N THR A 18 3.78 8.41 9.62
CA THR A 18 3.11 7.20 9.10
C THR A 18 1.59 7.30 9.20
N GLY A 19 1.05 8.00 10.21
CA GLY A 19 -0.36 8.35 10.33
C GLY A 19 -0.84 9.21 9.16
N ALA A 20 -0.11 10.28 8.86
CA ALA A 20 -0.40 11.19 7.75
C ALA A 20 -0.38 10.48 6.39
N LEU A 21 0.60 9.59 6.15
CA LEU A 21 0.66 8.78 4.93
C LEU A 21 -0.58 7.89 4.76
N LYS A 22 -1.02 7.21 5.83
CA LYS A 22 -2.23 6.38 5.80
C LYS A 22 -3.48 7.22 5.60
N LEU A 23 -3.56 8.38 6.26
CA LEU A 23 -4.66 9.33 6.10
C LEU A 23 -4.76 9.82 4.66
N PHE A 24 -3.64 10.19 4.02
CA PHE A 24 -3.61 10.63 2.63
C PHE A 24 -4.30 9.63 1.69
N PHE A 25 -3.95 8.35 1.77
CA PHE A 25 -4.58 7.31 0.94
C PHE A 25 -6.08 7.12 1.25
N ARG A 26 -6.46 7.23 2.52
CA ARG A 26 -7.86 7.08 2.95
C ARG A 26 -8.75 8.23 2.45
N GLU A 27 -8.22 9.45 2.42
CA GLU A 27 -8.93 10.67 1.99
C GLU A 27 -8.95 10.87 0.47
N LEU A 28 -8.30 9.99 -0.32
CA LEU A 28 -8.42 10.06 -1.77
C LEU A 28 -9.89 9.88 -2.19
N PRO A 29 -10.38 10.68 -3.19
CA PRO A 29 -11.75 10.54 -3.71
C PRO A 29 -12.07 9.13 -4.21
N GLU A 30 -11.06 8.43 -4.72
CA GLU A 30 -11.09 7.02 -5.12
C GLU A 30 -9.88 6.31 -4.48
N PRO A 31 -9.99 5.06 -4.00
CA PRO A 31 -8.85 4.33 -3.45
C PRO A 31 -7.68 4.22 -4.44
N LEU A 32 -6.47 3.98 -3.92
CA LEU A 32 -5.30 3.81 -4.77
C LEU A 32 -5.48 2.66 -5.77
N VAL A 33 -6.14 1.58 -5.36
CA VAL A 33 -6.69 0.58 -6.28
C VAL A 33 -8.13 1.01 -6.61
N PRO A 34 -8.42 1.43 -7.85
CA PRO A 34 -9.75 1.89 -8.27
C PRO A 34 -10.87 0.90 -7.94
N TYR A 35 -12.09 1.42 -7.70
CA TYR A 35 -13.23 0.58 -7.31
C TYR A 35 -13.53 -0.52 -8.32
N GLY A 36 -13.42 -0.21 -9.62
CA GLY A 36 -13.64 -1.18 -10.71
C GLY A 36 -12.64 -2.34 -10.75
N LEU A 37 -11.55 -2.27 -9.98
CA LEU A 37 -10.57 -3.36 -9.86
C LEU A 37 -10.68 -4.12 -8.54
N PHE A 38 -11.52 -3.69 -7.59
CA PHE A 38 -11.68 -4.36 -6.31
C PHE A 38 -12.09 -5.84 -6.48
N ASP A 39 -13.22 -6.10 -7.14
CA ASP A 39 -13.71 -7.46 -7.35
C ASP A 39 -12.71 -8.33 -8.13
N PRO A 40 -12.10 -7.86 -9.25
CA PRO A 40 -11.03 -8.59 -9.92
C PRO A 40 -9.86 -8.99 -9.02
N PHE A 41 -9.42 -8.11 -8.10
CA PHE A 41 -8.37 -8.46 -7.13
C PHE A 41 -8.84 -9.52 -6.14
N ILE A 42 -10.08 -9.43 -5.64
CA ILE A 42 -10.66 -10.41 -4.72
C ILE A 42 -10.83 -11.78 -5.39
N GLU A 43 -11.23 -11.82 -6.66
CA GLU A 43 -11.32 -13.04 -7.45
C GLU A 43 -9.94 -13.66 -7.69
N ALA A 44 -8.94 -12.84 -8.04
CA ALA A 44 -7.57 -13.30 -8.27
C ALA A 44 -6.98 -14.03 -7.06
N VAL A 45 -7.18 -13.52 -5.84
CA VAL A 45 -6.64 -14.15 -4.62
C VAL A 45 -7.41 -15.40 -4.17
N LYS A 46 -8.58 -15.68 -4.77
CA LYS A 46 -9.38 -16.88 -4.51
C LYS A 46 -9.05 -18.04 -5.44
N LEU A 47 -8.20 -17.82 -6.46
CA LEU A 47 -7.76 -18.88 -7.38
C LEU A 47 -7.07 -20.01 -6.60
N PRO A 48 -7.24 -21.29 -7.00
CA PRO A 48 -6.71 -22.41 -6.24
C PRO A 48 -5.18 -22.54 -6.34
N ASP A 49 -4.60 -22.15 -7.47
CA ASP A 49 -3.16 -22.24 -7.72
C ASP A 49 -2.44 -20.94 -7.30
N PRO A 50 -1.48 -21.00 -6.35
CA PRO A 50 -0.72 -19.82 -5.94
C PRO A 50 0.06 -19.15 -7.08
N GLN A 51 0.50 -19.90 -8.09
CA GLN A 51 1.22 -19.29 -9.20
C GLN A 51 0.25 -18.49 -10.10
N GLU A 52 -0.90 -19.08 -10.44
CA GLU A 52 -1.98 -18.38 -11.15
C GLU A 52 -2.47 -17.14 -10.38
N GLN A 53 -2.57 -17.20 -9.04
CA GLN A 53 -2.89 -16.03 -8.21
C GLN A 53 -1.88 -14.89 -8.44
N VAL A 54 -0.58 -15.18 -8.41
CA VAL A 54 0.48 -14.18 -8.58
C VAL A 54 0.45 -13.58 -9.99
N GLU A 55 0.30 -14.41 -11.01
CA GLU A 55 0.21 -13.97 -12.40
C GLU A 55 -1.00 -13.05 -12.60
N ARG A 56 -2.17 -13.45 -12.10
CA ARG A 56 -3.39 -12.65 -12.22
C ARG A 56 -3.32 -11.33 -11.47
N VAL A 57 -2.77 -11.32 -10.25
CA VAL A 57 -2.54 -10.09 -9.48
C VAL A 57 -1.55 -9.18 -10.22
N ALA A 58 -0.50 -9.73 -10.83
CA ALA A 58 0.48 -8.95 -11.58
C ALA A 58 -0.14 -8.27 -12.82
N GLU A 59 -1.04 -8.94 -13.53
CA GLU A 59 -1.80 -8.34 -14.63
C GLU A 59 -2.69 -7.20 -14.16
N LEU A 60 -3.42 -7.38 -13.05
CA LEU A 60 -4.29 -6.35 -12.49
C LEU A 60 -3.51 -5.13 -11.99
N VAL A 61 -2.32 -5.35 -11.42
CA VAL A 61 -1.43 -4.25 -11.08
C VAL A 61 -0.96 -3.51 -12.34
N GLN A 62 -0.64 -4.22 -13.42
CA GLN A 62 -0.24 -3.61 -14.69
C GLN A 62 -1.38 -2.86 -15.39
N SER A 63 -2.65 -3.19 -15.12
CA SER A 63 -3.81 -2.50 -15.68
C SER A 63 -4.22 -1.24 -14.92
N LEU A 64 -3.58 -0.94 -13.78
CA LEU A 64 -3.81 0.28 -13.03
C LEU A 64 -3.51 1.53 -13.89
N PRO A 65 -4.25 2.64 -13.71
CA PRO A 65 -3.88 3.91 -14.31
C PRO A 65 -2.42 4.26 -13.97
N PRO A 66 -1.66 4.89 -14.90
CA PRO A 66 -0.25 5.21 -14.69
C PRO A 66 0.10 5.86 -13.33
N PRO A 67 -0.66 6.87 -12.82
CA PRO A 67 -0.35 7.45 -11.52
C PRO A 67 -0.58 6.47 -10.35
N ASN A 68 -1.62 5.65 -10.41
CA ASN A 68 -1.93 4.64 -9.40
C ASN A 68 -0.85 3.56 -9.37
N TYR A 69 -0.45 3.02 -10.53
CA TYR A 69 0.64 2.05 -10.64
C TYR A 69 1.94 2.59 -10.07
N ALA A 70 2.35 3.79 -10.48
CA ALA A 70 3.60 4.40 -10.03
C ALA A 70 3.62 4.59 -8.50
N THR A 71 2.50 5.05 -7.95
CA THR A 71 2.33 5.28 -6.50
C THR A 71 2.33 3.96 -5.72
N LEU A 72 1.56 2.97 -6.17
CA LEU A 72 1.50 1.65 -5.54
C LEU A 72 2.87 0.96 -5.55
N ARG A 73 3.57 1.00 -6.68
CA ARG A 73 4.93 0.44 -6.79
C ARG A 73 5.89 1.08 -5.79
N TYR A 74 5.86 2.40 -5.64
CA TYR A 74 6.73 3.10 -4.70
C TYR A 74 6.40 2.76 -3.24
N LEU A 75 5.10 2.74 -2.91
CA LEU A 75 4.62 2.37 -1.59
C LEU A 75 5.02 0.93 -1.24
N LEU A 76 4.75 -0.04 -2.11
CA LEU A 76 5.08 -1.45 -1.87
C LEU A 76 6.60 -1.64 -1.71
N ALA A 77 7.43 -0.97 -2.51
CA ALA A 77 8.88 -1.01 -2.34
C ALA A 77 9.33 -0.47 -0.97
N HIS A 78 8.67 0.58 -0.45
CA HIS A 78 8.91 1.06 0.91
C HIS A 78 8.48 0.05 1.96
N LEU A 79 7.29 -0.54 1.83
CA LEU A 79 6.79 -1.54 2.78
C LEU A 79 7.67 -2.80 2.80
N CYS A 80 8.27 -3.20 1.67
CA CYS A 80 9.28 -4.26 1.65
C CYS A 80 10.48 -3.95 2.56
N ARG A 81 11.03 -2.73 2.49
CA ARG A 81 12.12 -2.29 3.39
C ARG A 81 11.70 -2.25 4.86
N VAL A 82 10.44 -1.93 5.15
CA VAL A 82 9.91 -1.99 6.52
C VAL A 82 9.88 -3.45 7.01
N MET A 83 9.43 -4.38 6.18
CA MET A 83 9.36 -5.81 6.52
C MET A 83 10.73 -6.47 6.68
N GLU A 84 11.77 -5.96 6.03
CA GLU A 84 13.16 -6.40 6.24
C GLU A 84 13.67 -6.14 7.67
N ARG A 85 12.98 -5.28 8.43
CA ARG A 85 13.32 -4.90 9.83
C ARG A 85 12.34 -5.47 10.86
N VAL A 86 11.64 -6.55 10.51
CA VAL A 86 10.59 -7.20 11.32
C VAL A 86 11.08 -7.66 12.71
N ASP A 87 12.36 -7.97 12.86
CA ASP A 87 13.01 -8.32 14.12
C ASP A 87 12.96 -7.18 15.15
N VAL A 88 13.04 -5.93 14.69
CA VAL A 88 12.99 -4.72 15.51
C VAL A 88 11.57 -4.14 15.57
N ASN A 89 10.94 -3.90 14.40
CA ASN A 89 9.67 -3.17 14.32
C ASN A 89 8.42 -4.07 14.45
N ARG A 90 8.58 -5.40 14.45
CA ARG A 90 7.50 -6.40 14.56
C ARG A 90 6.43 -6.33 13.46
N MET A 91 6.68 -5.62 12.37
CA MET A 91 5.76 -5.49 11.25
C MET A 91 5.95 -6.63 10.25
N THR A 92 5.22 -7.73 10.45
CA THR A 92 5.17 -8.85 9.52
C THR A 92 4.39 -8.49 8.24
N ARG A 93 4.51 -9.32 7.20
CA ARG A 93 3.68 -9.23 5.98
C ARG A 93 2.18 -9.15 6.30
N GLN A 94 1.74 -9.96 7.26
CA GLN A 94 0.35 -9.99 7.71
C GLN A 94 -0.04 -8.68 8.43
N ASN A 95 0.79 -8.16 9.32
CA ASN A 95 0.52 -6.91 10.04
C ASN A 95 0.44 -5.72 9.06
N ILE A 96 1.33 -5.67 8.08
CA ILE A 96 1.29 -4.65 7.02
C ILE A 96 0.01 -4.80 6.19
N GLY A 97 -0.37 -6.02 5.81
CA GLY A 97 -1.60 -6.31 5.06
C GLY A 97 -2.87 -5.87 5.80
N ILE A 98 -2.94 -6.09 7.12
CA ILE A 98 -4.08 -5.67 7.95
C ILE A 98 -4.22 -4.13 7.96
N VAL A 99 -3.11 -3.40 8.00
CA VAL A 99 -3.12 -1.93 8.05
C VAL A 99 -3.38 -1.32 6.67
N PHE A 100 -2.68 -1.79 5.64
CA PHE A 100 -2.73 -1.20 4.31
C PHE A 100 -3.82 -1.78 3.40
N GLY A 101 -4.29 -3.00 3.64
CA GLY A 101 -5.40 -3.61 2.90
C GLY A 101 -6.63 -2.69 2.80
N PRO A 102 -7.30 -2.34 3.91
CA PRO A 102 -8.45 -1.44 3.90
C PRO A 102 -8.10 0.01 3.54
N THR A 103 -6.82 0.39 3.61
CA THR A 103 -6.35 1.74 3.25
C THR A 103 -6.22 1.90 1.73
N LEU A 104 -5.81 0.84 1.02
CA LEU A 104 -5.51 0.88 -0.42
C LEU A 104 -6.62 0.28 -1.29
N LEU A 105 -7.42 -0.64 -0.73
CA LEU A 105 -8.54 -1.31 -1.39
C LEU A 105 -9.82 -1.08 -0.55
N ARG A 106 -10.88 -0.64 -1.21
CA ARG A 106 -12.22 -0.44 -0.61
C ARG A 106 -13.27 -1.09 -1.53
N PRO A 107 -14.30 -1.76 -0.99
CA PRO A 107 -15.44 -2.22 -1.78
C PRO A 107 -16.16 -1.06 -2.46
#